data_AF-A0A847LAX5-F1
#
_entry.id   AF-A0A847LAX5-F1
#
_cell.length_a   1.000
_cell.length_b   1.000
_cell.length_c   1.000
_cell.angle_alpha   90.00
_cell.angle_beta   90.00
_cell.angle_gamma   90.00
#
_symmetry.space_group_name_H-M   'P 1'
#
loop_
_entity.id
_entity.type
_entity.pdbx_description
1 polymer ?
#
loop_
_entity_poly.entity_id
_entity_poly.type
_entity_poly.pdbx_seq_one_letter_code
_entity_poly.pdbx_strand_id
1 'polypeptide(L)'
;MKRLFVCVMMVVVAGTLWAGNDFWYPITGPQADRILVPGEPPLTVGLQNGFLNCLEFGLALALTQQEQEAARAALMAEYLANRTGLLEALREIGTIWLQVEKARPEDRGSLRRIIRDSLLEETQKSPHLGMAQVVRQILKNGNEAVLMGPPRLDRRVISAFFELVQMCLRLRDRRVVVWDDQTRAVLESRLLQRVPQLSPEGRVWLGNADFHRAMIAANWQKVPADEKEVIRKFLIETFAPSGSEEIAGVDLDRIPLPPPTIFPLPTDLPWDLRQ
;
A
#
# COMPACT_ATOMS: atom_id res chain seq x y z
N MET A 1 40.82 2.56 7.45
CA MET A 1 40.46 3.59 8.45
C MET A 1 39.02 3.35 8.88
N LYS A 2 38.86 2.58 9.98
CA LYS A 2 37.59 2.22 10.60
C LYS A 2 37.40 3.10 11.85
N ARG A 3 36.33 3.89 11.88
CA ARG A 3 35.76 4.61 13.05
C ARG A 3 34.33 4.97 12.67
N LEU A 4 33.31 5.07 13.52
CA LEU A 4 32.93 4.66 14.88
C LEU A 4 31.57 5.40 15.10
N PHE A 5 30.75 4.99 16.08
CA PHE A 5 29.49 5.61 16.56
C PHE A 5 28.20 5.21 15.79
N VAL A 6 27.13 4.69 16.40
CA VAL A 6 26.60 4.84 17.77
C VAL A 6 25.90 3.55 18.25
N CYS A 7 26.29 3.06 19.43
CA CYS A 7 25.48 2.21 20.32
C CYS A 7 24.38 3.06 20.96
N VAL A 8 23.08 2.67 20.89
CA VAL A 8 22.08 3.01 21.91
C VAL A 8 21.00 1.92 22.00
N MET A 9 20.86 1.37 23.21
CA MET A 9 19.71 0.69 23.83
C MET A 9 19.27 -0.70 23.36
N MET A 10 19.85 -1.71 24.03
CA MET A 10 19.05 -2.82 24.56
C MET A 10 18.10 -2.29 25.64
N VAL A 11 16.79 -2.38 25.39
CA VAL A 11 15.81 -2.47 26.47
C VAL A 11 15.09 -3.81 26.31
N VAL A 12 15.34 -4.69 27.26
CA VAL A 12 14.50 -5.84 27.52
C VAL A 12 13.21 -5.29 28.13
N VAL A 13 12.14 -5.20 27.33
CA VAL A 13 10.78 -4.97 27.85
C VAL A 13 10.01 -6.28 27.77
N ALA A 14 9.59 -6.75 28.94
CA ALA A 14 8.69 -7.86 29.12
C ALA A 14 7.42 -7.67 28.28
N GLY A 15 7.01 -8.75 27.61
CA GLY A 15 5.90 -8.74 26.67
C GLY A 15 4.57 -8.36 27.31
N THR A 16 4.01 -7.25 26.87
CA THR A 16 2.57 -7.13 26.68
C THR A 16 2.30 -7.38 25.19
N LEU A 17 1.59 -8.47 24.89
CA LEU A 17 1.08 -8.77 23.56
C LEU A 17 0.00 -7.73 23.22
N TRP A 18 0.43 -6.58 22.70
CA TRP A 18 -0.46 -5.71 21.94
C TRP A 18 -0.99 -6.55 20.79
N ALA A 19 -2.32 -6.62 20.68
CA ALA A 19 -3.03 -7.49 19.75
C ALA A 19 -2.31 -7.58 18.40
N GLY A 20 -2.08 -8.82 17.94
CA GLY A 20 -1.49 -9.14 16.64
C GLY A 20 -2.36 -8.65 15.50
N ASN A 21 -2.36 -7.34 15.28
CA ASN A 21 -3.02 -6.74 14.14
C ASN A 21 -2.17 -7.06 12.91
N ASP A 22 -2.53 -8.18 12.27
CA ASP A 22 -2.13 -8.66 10.94
C ASP A 22 -2.49 -7.63 9.85
N PHE A 23 -2.01 -6.41 10.00
CA PHE A 23 -2.23 -5.31 9.07
C PHE A 23 -1.17 -5.32 7.97
N TRP A 24 0.03 -5.79 8.31
CA TRP A 24 1.23 -5.74 7.48
C TRP A 24 1.52 -7.06 6.78
N TYR A 25 2.31 -7.02 5.71
CA TYR A 25 2.72 -8.23 5.00
C TYR A 25 3.61 -9.08 5.92
N PRO A 26 3.34 -10.39 6.08
CA PRO A 26 4.12 -11.23 6.98
C PRO A 26 5.56 -11.36 6.49
N ILE A 27 6.54 -11.11 7.36
CA ILE A 27 7.96 -11.26 7.03
C ILE A 27 8.56 -12.59 7.52
N THR A 28 7.79 -13.38 8.28
CA THR A 28 8.15 -14.71 8.78
C THR A 28 7.01 -15.72 8.55
N GLY A 29 7.34 -17.01 8.60
CA GLY A 29 6.38 -18.12 8.48
C GLY A 29 6.23 -18.65 7.05
N PRO A 30 5.41 -19.70 6.85
CA PRO A 30 5.42 -20.49 5.62
C PRO A 30 5.15 -19.69 4.33
N GLN A 31 4.35 -18.63 4.42
CA GLN A 31 4.07 -17.76 3.27
C GLN A 31 5.24 -16.83 2.94
N ALA A 32 5.97 -16.36 3.97
CA ALA A 32 7.14 -15.51 3.82
C ALA A 32 8.39 -16.31 3.37
N ASP A 33 8.47 -17.58 3.75
CA ASP A 33 9.58 -18.48 3.38
C ASP A 33 9.56 -18.90 1.90
N ARG A 34 8.49 -18.57 1.17
CA ARG A 34 8.39 -18.83 -0.27
C ARG A 34 9.53 -18.14 -1.02
N ILE A 35 10.17 -18.88 -1.93
CA ILE A 35 11.23 -18.37 -2.79
C ILE A 35 10.61 -17.50 -3.89
N LEU A 36 11.07 -16.26 -3.99
CA LEU A 36 10.73 -15.32 -5.06
C LEU A 36 11.71 -15.44 -6.25
N VAL A 37 13.01 -15.48 -5.96
CA VAL A 37 14.07 -15.73 -6.95
C VAL A 37 15.03 -16.79 -6.40
N PRO A 38 15.29 -17.88 -7.14
CA PRO A 38 16.23 -18.90 -6.70
C PRO A 38 17.66 -18.35 -6.67
N GLY A 39 18.46 -18.84 -5.71
CA GLY A 39 19.87 -18.51 -5.56
C GLY A 39 20.42 -18.93 -4.20
N GLU A 40 21.71 -18.67 -3.95
CA GLU A 40 22.39 -18.97 -2.69
C GLU A 40 22.98 -17.67 -2.11
N PRO A 41 22.37 -17.07 -1.07
CA PRO A 41 21.04 -17.34 -0.50
C PRO A 41 19.90 -16.88 -1.45
N PRO A 42 18.69 -17.47 -1.38
CA PRO A 42 17.57 -17.09 -2.25
C PRO A 42 16.95 -15.75 -1.82
N LEU A 43 16.31 -15.06 -2.78
CA LEU A 43 15.41 -13.96 -2.46
C LEU A 43 14.05 -14.54 -2.07
N THR A 44 13.58 -14.28 -0.85
CA THR A 44 12.31 -14.80 -0.33
C THR A 44 11.22 -13.72 -0.34
N VAL A 45 9.96 -14.16 -0.26
CA VAL A 45 8.80 -13.28 -0.10
C VAL A 45 8.90 -12.46 1.19
N GLY A 46 9.44 -13.03 2.28
CA GLY A 46 9.64 -12.32 3.55
C GLY A 46 10.57 -11.12 3.44
N LEU A 47 11.67 -11.25 2.68
CA LEU A 47 12.60 -10.14 2.42
C LEU A 47 11.92 -9.03 1.60
N GLN A 48 11.15 -9.40 0.58
CA GLN A 48 10.34 -8.45 -0.19
C GLN A 48 9.30 -7.75 0.70
N ASN A 49 8.61 -8.50 1.56
CA ASN A 49 7.57 -7.99 2.44
C ASN A 49 8.14 -6.99 3.47
N GLY A 50 9.33 -7.26 4.02
CA GLY A 50 10.01 -6.31 4.91
C GLY A 50 10.28 -4.98 4.21
N PHE A 51 10.74 -5.03 2.96
CA PHE A 51 10.92 -3.83 2.14
C PHE A 51 9.60 -3.09 1.88
N LEU A 52 8.55 -3.79 1.45
CA LEU A 52 7.25 -3.16 1.18
C LEU A 52 6.62 -2.56 2.43
N ASN A 53 6.70 -3.24 3.58
CA ASN A 53 6.20 -2.71 4.85
C ASN A 53 6.96 -1.43 5.25
N CYS A 54 8.29 -1.41 5.14
CA CYS A 54 9.07 -0.21 5.40
C CYS A 54 8.75 0.93 4.42
N LEU A 55 8.47 0.61 3.16
CA LEU A 55 8.07 1.60 2.15
C LEU A 55 6.71 2.23 2.48
N GLU A 56 5.69 1.40 2.73
CA GLU A 56 4.34 1.84 3.12
C GLU A 56 4.36 2.63 4.43
N PHE A 57 5.09 2.14 5.43
CA PHE A 57 5.22 2.80 6.73
C PHE A 57 5.94 4.14 6.59
N GLY A 58 7.17 4.15 6.06
CA GLY A 58 8.00 5.35 5.95
C GLY A 58 7.33 6.46 5.13
N LEU A 59 6.66 6.10 4.04
CA LEU A 59 5.98 7.07 3.17
C LEU A 59 4.55 7.41 3.59
N ALA A 60 4.06 6.84 4.70
CA ALA A 60 2.71 7.05 5.22
C ALA A 60 1.62 6.81 4.15
N LEU A 61 1.73 5.70 3.42
CA LEU A 61 0.85 5.34 2.30
C LEU A 61 0.59 3.84 2.25
N ALA A 62 -0.51 3.44 1.61
CA ALA A 62 -0.65 2.07 1.14
C ALA A 62 -0.28 1.99 -0.35
N LEU A 63 0.60 1.06 -0.72
CA LEU A 63 1.02 0.94 -2.12
C LEU A 63 -0.13 0.40 -2.95
N THR A 64 -0.31 0.96 -4.14
CA THR A 64 -1.17 0.38 -5.19
C THR A 64 -0.59 -0.96 -5.65
N GLN A 65 -1.43 -1.83 -6.23
CA GLN A 65 -0.96 -3.09 -6.83
C GLN A 65 0.12 -2.84 -7.88
N GLN A 66 -0.05 -1.81 -8.72
CA GLN A 66 0.95 -1.43 -9.71
C GLN A 66 2.30 -1.05 -9.06
N GLU A 67 2.29 -0.28 -7.97
CA GLU A 67 3.51 0.09 -7.24
C GLU A 67 4.18 -1.11 -6.56
N GLN A 68 3.39 -2.03 -5.99
CA GLN A 68 3.91 -3.28 -5.41
C GLN A 68 4.58 -4.17 -6.46
N GLU A 69 3.98 -4.28 -7.65
CA GLU A 69 4.54 -5.05 -8.76
C GLU A 69 5.81 -4.39 -9.31
N ALA A 70 5.84 -3.07 -9.46
CA ALA A 70 7.02 -2.32 -9.87
C ALA A 70 8.17 -2.47 -8.86
N ALA A 71 7.88 -2.34 -7.56
CA ALA A 71 8.85 -2.56 -6.49
C ALA A 71 9.40 -3.99 -6.50
N ARG A 72 8.52 -5.00 -6.68
CA ARG A 72 8.93 -6.40 -6.80
C ARG A 72 9.84 -6.64 -8.00
N ALA A 73 9.46 -6.13 -9.17
CA ALA A 73 10.25 -6.29 -10.39
C ALA A 73 11.63 -5.64 -10.26
N ALA A 74 11.70 -4.43 -9.70
CA ALA A 74 12.95 -3.75 -9.41
C ALA A 74 13.83 -4.54 -8.43
N LEU A 75 13.24 -5.04 -7.34
CA LEU A 75 13.95 -5.86 -6.35
C LEU A 75 14.53 -7.14 -6.98
N MET A 76 13.76 -7.83 -7.80
CA MET A 76 14.20 -9.04 -8.50
C MET A 76 15.34 -8.74 -9.48
N ALA A 77 15.24 -7.66 -10.25
CA ALA A 77 16.29 -7.25 -11.17
C ALA A 77 17.60 -6.90 -10.44
N GLU A 78 17.51 -6.16 -9.33
CA GLU A 78 18.67 -5.80 -8.52
C GLU A 78 19.29 -7.02 -7.83
N TYR A 79 18.47 -7.98 -7.38
CA TYR A 79 18.98 -9.23 -6.83
C TYR A 79 19.81 -10.02 -7.84
N LEU A 80 19.38 -10.04 -9.10
CA LEU A 80 20.10 -10.70 -10.18
C LEU A 80 21.41 -9.97 -10.53
N ALA A 81 21.47 -8.65 -10.34
CA ALA A 81 22.65 -7.84 -10.65
C ALA A 81 23.66 -7.75 -9.48
N ASN A 82 23.20 -7.62 -8.24
CA ASN A 82 24.04 -7.36 -7.06
C ASN A 82 23.52 -8.12 -5.81
N ARG A 83 23.59 -9.45 -5.89
CA ARG A 83 22.98 -10.38 -4.92
C ARG A 83 23.38 -10.13 -3.46
N THR A 84 24.68 -10.14 -3.15
CA THR A 84 25.15 -10.18 -1.75
C THR A 84 24.85 -8.88 -1.02
N GLY A 85 25.16 -7.73 -1.63
CA GLY A 85 24.91 -6.43 -1.02
C GLY A 85 23.42 -6.16 -0.82
N LEU A 86 22.58 -6.57 -1.77
CA LEU A 86 21.13 -6.43 -1.63
C LEU A 86 20.57 -7.29 -0.49
N LEU A 87 20.99 -8.54 -0.37
CA LEU A 87 20.48 -9.43 0.68
C LEU A 87 20.85 -8.95 2.09
N GLU A 88 22.04 -8.38 2.26
CA GLU A 88 22.44 -7.77 3.53
C GLU A 88 21.54 -6.58 3.86
N ALA A 89 21.32 -5.67 2.90
CA ALA A 89 20.42 -4.53 3.07
C ALA A 89 18.98 -4.97 3.37
N LEU A 90 18.45 -5.99 2.68
CA LEU A 90 17.09 -6.48 2.93
C LEU A 90 16.92 -7.15 4.30
N ARG A 91 17.97 -7.80 4.83
CA ARG A 91 17.94 -8.35 6.20
C ARG A 91 17.96 -7.25 7.25
N GLU A 92 18.71 -6.18 7.00
CA GLU A 92 18.71 -5.00 7.85
C GLU A 92 17.32 -4.34 7.84
N ILE A 93 16.72 -4.16 6.66
CA ILE A 93 15.35 -3.68 6.50
C ILE A 93 14.35 -4.57 7.24
N GLY A 94 14.45 -5.90 7.12
CA GLY A 94 13.62 -6.83 7.89
C GLY A 94 13.81 -6.68 9.41
N THR A 95 15.02 -6.38 9.86
CA THR A 95 15.29 -6.12 11.29
C THR A 95 14.66 -4.81 11.75
N ILE A 96 14.74 -3.76 10.94
CA ILE A 96 14.06 -2.48 11.17
C ILE A 96 12.54 -2.71 11.25
N TRP A 97 11.98 -3.52 10.35
CA TRP A 97 10.56 -3.84 10.37
C TRP A 97 10.13 -4.53 11.69
N LEU A 98 10.90 -5.52 12.15
CA LEU A 98 10.64 -6.18 13.45
C LEU A 98 10.73 -5.19 14.63
N GLN A 99 11.53 -4.13 14.53
CA GLN A 99 11.55 -3.07 15.54
C GLN A 99 10.29 -2.22 15.49
N VAL A 100 9.78 -1.88 14.30
CA VAL A 100 8.52 -1.15 14.13
C VAL A 100 7.33 -1.93 14.70
N GLU A 101 7.25 -3.24 14.43
CA GLU A 101 6.17 -4.09 14.96
C GLU A 101 6.15 -4.14 16.49
N LYS A 102 7.34 -4.11 17.12
CA LYS A 102 7.49 -4.14 18.59
C LYS A 102 7.45 -2.76 19.23
N ALA A 103 7.47 -1.69 18.44
CA ALA A 103 7.47 -0.32 18.93
C ALA A 103 6.10 0.07 19.48
N ARG A 104 6.12 0.86 20.56
CA ARG A 104 4.90 1.44 21.12
C ARG A 104 4.33 2.49 20.15
N PRO A 105 3.00 2.71 20.12
CA PRO A 105 2.38 3.66 19.18
C PRO A 105 3.02 5.05 19.18
N GLU A 106 3.39 5.57 20.36
CA GLU A 106 4.06 6.87 20.52
C GLU A 106 5.44 6.95 19.86
N ASP A 107 6.16 5.83 19.72
CA ASP A 107 7.50 5.78 19.14
C ASP A 107 7.47 5.65 17.61
N ARG A 108 6.36 5.16 17.05
CA ARG A 108 6.23 4.87 15.61
C ARG A 108 6.39 6.12 14.75
N GLY A 109 5.93 7.28 15.21
CA GLY A 109 6.12 8.54 14.47
C GLY A 109 7.59 8.94 14.30
N SER A 110 8.45 8.57 15.26
CA SER A 110 9.90 8.77 15.15
C SER A 110 10.52 7.79 14.15
N LEU A 111 10.22 6.50 14.31
CA LEU A 111 10.70 5.44 13.40
C LEU A 111 10.27 5.69 11.95
N ARG A 112 9.04 6.17 11.76
CA ARG A 112 8.50 6.52 10.44
C ARG A 112 9.36 7.56 9.75
N ARG A 113 9.70 8.64 10.46
CA ARG A 113 10.56 9.71 9.94
C ARG A 113 11.96 9.21 9.61
N ILE A 114 12.56 8.39 10.47
CA ILE A 114 13.88 7.79 10.22
C ILE A 114 13.84 6.96 8.93
N ILE A 115 12.87 6.05 8.78
CA ILE A 115 12.74 5.19 7.60
C ILE A 115 12.51 6.04 6.35
N ARG A 116 11.62 7.04 6.43
CA ARG A 116 11.34 7.97 5.32
C ARG A 116 12.61 8.68 4.87
N ASP A 117 13.34 9.27 5.80
CA ASP A 117 14.50 10.09 5.50
C ASP A 117 15.63 9.22 4.92
N SER A 118 15.82 8.00 5.43
CA SER A 118 16.73 7.01 4.85
C SER A 118 16.35 6.60 3.43
N LEU A 119 15.06 6.34 3.16
CA LEU A 119 14.58 6.03 1.81
C LEU A 119 14.86 7.19 0.85
N LEU A 120 14.59 8.43 1.27
CA LEU A 120 14.84 9.63 0.48
C LEU A 120 16.34 9.81 0.20
N GLU A 121 17.18 9.66 1.21
CA GLU A 121 18.64 9.76 1.09
C GLU A 121 19.19 8.71 0.10
N GLU A 122 18.74 7.46 0.19
CA GLU A 122 19.18 6.41 -0.74
C GLU A 122 18.72 6.68 -2.18
N THR A 123 17.53 7.27 -2.37
CA THR A 123 17.13 7.69 -3.71
C THR A 123 18.05 8.76 -4.29
N GLN A 124 18.71 9.57 -3.47
CA GLN A 124 19.63 10.62 -3.90
C GLN A 124 21.04 10.09 -4.16
N LYS A 125 21.56 9.21 -3.28
CA LYS A 125 22.87 8.58 -3.43
C LYS A 125 22.94 7.64 -4.62
N SER A 126 21.89 6.86 -4.83
CA SER A 126 21.87 5.74 -5.79
C SER A 126 20.70 5.85 -6.78
N PRO A 127 20.59 6.96 -7.55
CA PRO A 127 19.43 7.24 -8.39
C PRO A 127 19.24 6.29 -9.58
N HIS A 128 20.27 5.53 -9.90
CA HIS A 128 20.29 4.57 -11.01
C HIS A 128 19.71 3.21 -10.61
N LEU A 129 19.54 2.93 -9.32
CA LEU A 129 18.92 1.70 -8.83
C LEU A 129 17.43 1.69 -9.18
N GLY A 130 16.91 0.53 -9.59
CA GLY A 130 15.50 0.36 -9.95
C GLY A 130 14.57 0.65 -8.78
N MET A 131 14.94 0.20 -7.57
CA MET A 131 14.20 0.47 -6.34
C MET A 131 14.17 1.98 -6.06
N ALA A 132 15.28 2.69 -6.21
CA ALA A 132 15.33 4.14 -6.05
C ALA A 132 14.42 4.86 -7.05
N GLN A 133 14.35 4.38 -8.30
CA GLN A 133 13.45 4.92 -9.32
C GLN A 133 11.98 4.66 -8.97
N VAL A 134 11.64 3.48 -8.45
CA VAL A 134 10.29 3.17 -7.96
C VAL A 134 9.89 4.10 -6.82
N VAL A 135 10.75 4.27 -5.80
CA VAL A 135 10.47 5.19 -4.69
C VAL A 135 10.28 6.63 -5.18
N ARG A 136 11.13 7.11 -6.10
CA ARG A 136 10.99 8.43 -6.72
C ARG A 136 9.68 8.58 -7.48
N GLN A 137 9.24 7.55 -8.19
CA GLN A 137 7.98 7.58 -8.93
C GLN A 137 6.77 7.63 -7.99
N ILE A 138 6.79 6.85 -6.90
CA ILE A 138 5.75 6.90 -5.85
C ILE A 138 5.67 8.30 -5.24
N LEU A 139 6.82 8.89 -4.88
CA LEU A 139 6.89 10.24 -4.34
C LEU A 139 6.41 11.29 -5.35
N LYS A 140 6.79 11.16 -6.62
CA LYS A 140 6.32 12.03 -7.69
C LYS A 140 4.79 11.96 -7.82
N ASN A 141 4.22 10.76 -7.85
CA ASN A 141 2.78 10.56 -7.95
C ASN A 141 2.01 11.12 -6.75
N GLY A 142 2.54 10.96 -5.53
CA GLY A 142 1.96 11.57 -4.32
C GLY A 142 2.13 13.10 -4.26
N ASN A 143 3.14 13.63 -4.94
CA ASN A 143 3.39 15.06 -5.05
C ASN A 143 2.74 15.71 -6.27
N GLU A 144 2.07 14.96 -7.14
CA GLU A 144 1.32 15.50 -8.26
C GLU A 144 -0.15 15.63 -7.89
N ALA A 145 -0.55 16.85 -7.51
CA ALA A 145 -1.95 17.14 -7.19
C ALA A 145 -2.79 17.08 -8.47
N VAL A 146 -3.86 16.30 -8.44
CA VAL A 146 -4.89 16.29 -9.47
C VAL A 146 -6.03 17.25 -9.10
N LEU A 147 -6.28 17.41 -7.79
CA LEU A 147 -7.18 18.44 -7.27
C LEU A 147 -6.61 19.05 -5.99
N MET A 148 -6.63 20.38 -5.93
CA MET A 148 -6.27 21.16 -4.74
C MET A 148 -7.49 21.33 -3.83
N GLY A 149 -7.29 21.24 -2.52
CA GLY A 149 -8.34 21.38 -1.51
C GLY A 149 -8.04 20.54 -0.26
N PRO A 150 -8.90 20.59 0.79
CA PRO A 150 -8.82 19.66 1.92
C PRO A 150 -9.78 18.46 1.76
N PRO A 151 -9.28 17.21 1.72
CA PRO A 151 -7.87 16.85 1.54
C PRO A 151 -7.45 17.06 0.07
N ARG A 152 -6.14 17.19 -0.13
CA ARG A 152 -5.55 17.25 -1.45
C ARG A 152 -5.70 15.87 -2.11
N LEU A 153 -6.16 15.83 -3.36
CA LEU A 153 -6.19 14.60 -4.14
C LEU A 153 -5.01 14.54 -5.08
N ASP A 154 -4.18 13.52 -4.93
CA ASP A 154 -3.05 13.22 -5.80
C ASP A 154 -3.38 12.09 -6.79
N ARG A 155 -2.47 11.81 -7.73
CA ARG A 155 -2.69 10.73 -8.71
C ARG A 155 -2.76 9.34 -8.06
N ARG A 156 -2.12 9.15 -6.90
CA ARG A 156 -2.06 7.85 -6.22
C ARG A 156 -3.42 7.51 -5.63
N VAL A 157 -4.12 8.46 -4.99
CA VAL A 157 -5.45 8.21 -4.42
C VAL A 157 -6.48 7.83 -5.49
N ILE A 158 -6.42 8.48 -6.65
CA ILE A 158 -7.29 8.13 -7.79
C ILE A 158 -6.98 6.73 -8.30
N SER A 159 -5.69 6.40 -8.42
CA SER A 159 -5.25 5.06 -8.83
C SER A 159 -5.72 3.99 -7.85
N ALA A 160 -5.60 4.23 -6.55
CA ALA A 160 -6.05 3.30 -5.52
C ALA A 160 -7.58 3.11 -5.52
N PHE A 161 -8.35 4.19 -5.75
CA PHE A 161 -9.79 4.10 -5.92
C PHE A 161 -10.16 3.21 -7.12
N PHE A 162 -9.47 3.38 -8.25
CA PHE A 162 -9.69 2.54 -9.43
C PHE A 162 -9.28 1.09 -9.26
N GLU A 163 -8.21 0.80 -8.53
CA GLU A 163 -7.87 -0.58 -8.15
C GLU A 163 -8.95 -1.21 -7.27
N LEU A 164 -9.56 -0.45 -6.36
CA LEU A 164 -10.69 -0.93 -5.58
C LEU A 164 -11.89 -1.30 -6.47
N VAL A 165 -12.21 -0.45 -7.45
CA VAL A 165 -13.27 -0.74 -8.42
C VAL A 165 -12.95 -1.98 -9.25
N GLN A 166 -11.73 -2.11 -9.78
CA GLN A 166 -11.29 -3.28 -10.53
C GLN A 166 -11.34 -4.57 -9.70
N MET A 167 -10.97 -4.49 -8.42
CA MET A 167 -11.12 -5.61 -7.48
C MET A 167 -12.59 -6.02 -7.36
N CYS A 168 -13.51 -5.08 -7.20
CA CYS A 168 -14.95 -5.36 -7.12
C CYS A 168 -15.53 -5.90 -8.44
N LEU A 169 -15.07 -5.41 -9.59
CA LEU A 169 -15.42 -5.97 -10.90
C LEU A 169 -14.97 -7.43 -11.05
N ARG A 170 -13.76 -7.75 -10.57
CA ARG A 170 -13.26 -9.12 -10.55
C ARG A 170 -14.11 -10.03 -9.65
N LEU A 171 -14.59 -9.51 -8.52
CA LEU A 171 -15.52 -10.24 -7.64
C LEU A 171 -16.91 -10.46 -8.28
N ARG A 172 -17.37 -9.52 -9.12
CA ARG A 172 -18.65 -9.60 -9.84
C ARG A 172 -18.61 -10.60 -10.98
N ASP A 173 -17.69 -10.39 -11.92
CA ASP A 173 -17.72 -11.05 -13.23
C ASP A 173 -16.72 -12.20 -13.35
N ARG A 174 -15.89 -12.42 -12.32
CA ARG A 174 -14.72 -13.33 -12.35
C ARG A 174 -13.73 -13.02 -13.50
N ARG A 175 -13.82 -11.82 -14.08
CA ARG A 175 -12.95 -11.32 -15.16
C ARG A 175 -11.93 -10.36 -14.57
N VAL A 176 -10.71 -10.39 -15.11
CA VAL A 176 -9.72 -9.33 -14.86
C VAL A 176 -10.08 -8.18 -15.79
N VAL A 177 -10.47 -7.04 -15.20
CA VAL A 177 -10.72 -5.82 -15.96
C VAL A 177 -9.42 -5.01 -15.96
N VAL A 178 -8.84 -4.84 -17.13
CA VAL A 178 -7.70 -3.96 -17.36
C VAL A 178 -8.19 -2.82 -18.24
N TRP A 179 -8.21 -1.61 -17.69
CA TRP A 179 -8.52 -0.41 -18.47
C TRP A 179 -7.26 0.06 -19.17
N ASP A 180 -7.37 0.34 -20.46
CA ASP A 180 -6.33 1.06 -21.18
C ASP A 180 -6.23 2.53 -20.72
N ASP A 181 -5.18 3.23 -21.15
CA ASP A 181 -4.92 4.60 -20.75
C ASP A 181 -6.07 5.55 -21.15
N GLN A 182 -6.71 5.30 -22.29
CA GLN A 182 -7.84 6.11 -22.76
C GLN A 182 -9.04 5.94 -21.84
N THR A 183 -9.42 4.70 -21.52
CA THR A 183 -10.53 4.39 -20.62
C THR A 183 -10.24 4.93 -19.22
N ARG A 184 -9.01 4.78 -18.73
CA ARG A 184 -8.58 5.31 -17.43
C ARG A 184 -8.70 6.84 -17.38
N ALA A 185 -8.26 7.55 -18.43
CA ALA A 185 -8.37 9.01 -18.50
C ALA A 185 -9.84 9.48 -18.51
N VAL A 186 -10.72 8.76 -19.21
CA VAL A 186 -12.17 9.07 -19.21
C VAL A 186 -12.77 8.88 -17.82
N LEU A 187 -12.47 7.76 -17.16
CA LEU A 187 -12.94 7.47 -15.81
C LEU A 187 -12.41 8.49 -14.80
N GLU A 188 -11.12 8.85 -14.89
CA GLU A 188 -10.51 9.89 -14.06
C GLU A 188 -11.21 11.22 -14.23
N SER A 189 -11.44 11.66 -15.46
CA SER A 189 -12.14 12.91 -15.74
C SER A 189 -13.55 12.93 -15.12
N ARG A 190 -14.31 11.83 -15.26
CA ARG A 190 -15.65 11.71 -14.65
C ARG A 190 -15.60 11.80 -13.12
N LEU A 191 -14.68 11.07 -12.50
CA LEU A 191 -14.50 11.12 -11.04
C LEU A 191 -14.17 12.54 -10.58
N LEU A 192 -13.23 13.21 -11.25
CA LEU A 192 -12.80 14.58 -10.91
C LEU A 192 -13.93 15.60 -11.08
N GLN A 193 -14.79 15.45 -12.09
CA GLN A 193 -15.99 16.29 -12.25
C GLN A 193 -16.97 16.14 -11.09
N ARG A 194 -17.00 14.96 -10.47
CA ARG A 194 -17.87 14.66 -9.33
C ARG A 194 -17.34 15.18 -7.99
N VAL A 195 -16.01 15.30 -7.82
CA VAL A 195 -15.39 15.68 -6.54
C VAL A 195 -15.94 16.98 -5.92
N PRO A 196 -16.18 18.08 -6.67
CA PRO A 196 -16.73 19.31 -6.10
C PRO A 196 -18.11 19.14 -5.45
N GLN A 197 -18.88 18.12 -5.88
CA GLN A 197 -20.23 17.84 -5.41
C GLN A 197 -20.25 16.86 -4.22
N LEU A 198 -19.10 16.28 -3.86
CA LEU A 198 -19.00 15.35 -2.73
C LEU A 198 -19.12 16.10 -1.40
N SER A 199 -19.70 15.41 -0.40
CA SER A 199 -19.65 15.89 0.98
C SER A 199 -18.19 15.95 1.47
N PRO A 200 -17.89 16.72 2.54
CA PRO A 200 -16.57 16.72 3.16
C PRO A 200 -16.07 15.31 3.50
N GLU A 201 -16.94 14.46 4.05
CA GLU A 201 -16.64 13.07 4.40
C GLU A 201 -16.32 12.24 3.15
N GLY A 202 -17.02 12.49 2.04
CA GLY A 202 -16.76 11.81 0.76
C GLY A 202 -15.42 12.19 0.16
N ARG A 203 -15.02 13.47 0.28
CA ARG A 203 -13.69 13.93 -0.13
C ARG A 203 -12.58 13.36 0.74
N VAL A 204 -12.79 13.32 2.06
CA VAL A 204 -11.86 12.68 3.01
C VAL A 204 -11.70 11.20 2.70
N TRP A 205 -12.79 10.49 2.48
CA TRP A 205 -12.75 9.08 2.12
C TRP A 205 -11.97 8.85 0.81
N LEU A 206 -12.26 9.63 -0.24
CA LEU A 206 -11.56 9.52 -1.51
C LEU A 206 -10.07 9.87 -1.37
N GLY A 207 -9.75 10.90 -0.59
CA GLY A 207 -8.38 11.28 -0.25
C GLY A 207 -7.61 10.23 0.54
N ASN A 208 -8.28 9.20 1.06
CA ASN A 208 -7.68 8.07 1.78
C ASN A 208 -8.01 6.71 1.11
N ALA A 209 -8.37 6.72 -0.18
CA ALA A 209 -8.79 5.52 -0.91
C ALA A 209 -7.72 4.42 -0.93
N ASP A 210 -6.43 4.77 -0.88
CA ASP A 210 -5.31 3.84 -0.74
C ASP A 210 -5.39 3.04 0.56
N PHE A 211 -5.67 3.70 1.68
CA PHE A 211 -5.84 3.03 2.97
C PHE A 211 -7.08 2.15 3.00
N HIS A 212 -8.21 2.63 2.49
CA HIS A 212 -9.45 1.86 2.43
C HIS A 212 -9.31 0.61 1.55
N ARG A 213 -8.65 0.73 0.39
CA ARG A 213 -8.35 -0.40 -0.50
C ARG A 213 -7.50 -1.46 0.21
N ALA A 214 -6.42 -1.04 0.87
CA ALA A 214 -5.53 -1.94 1.59
C ALA A 214 -6.25 -2.67 2.74
N MET A 215 -7.06 -1.93 3.50
CA MET A 215 -7.88 -2.51 4.56
C MET A 215 -8.85 -3.57 4.05
N ILE A 216 -9.57 -3.30 2.95
CA ILE A 216 -10.50 -4.26 2.37
C ILE A 216 -9.74 -5.51 1.92
N ALA A 217 -8.62 -5.34 1.21
CA ALA A 217 -7.81 -6.46 0.73
C ALA A 217 -7.27 -7.32 1.88
N ALA A 218 -6.81 -6.70 2.98
CA ALA A 218 -6.28 -7.40 4.15
C ALA A 218 -7.38 -8.14 4.92
N ASN A 219 -8.49 -7.45 5.23
CA ASN A 219 -9.58 -8.06 5.98
C ASN A 219 -10.24 -9.20 5.20
N TRP A 220 -10.35 -9.09 3.87
CA TRP A 220 -10.91 -10.13 3.01
C TRP A 220 -10.27 -11.52 3.20
N GLN A 221 -8.97 -11.57 3.52
CA GLN A 221 -8.27 -12.85 3.77
C GLN A 221 -8.74 -13.53 5.06
N LYS A 222 -9.15 -12.74 6.07
CA LYS A 222 -9.52 -13.21 7.40
C LYS A 222 -11.02 -13.47 7.57
N VAL A 223 -11.85 -12.95 6.66
CA VAL A 223 -13.30 -13.17 6.69
C VAL A 223 -13.60 -14.67 6.54
N PRO A 224 -14.46 -15.28 7.38
CA PRO A 224 -14.95 -16.65 7.22
C PRO A 224 -15.67 -16.89 5.88
N ALA A 225 -15.65 -18.11 5.36
CA ALA A 225 -16.19 -18.41 4.03
C ALA A 225 -17.69 -18.09 3.87
N ASP A 226 -18.47 -18.25 4.93
CA ASP A 226 -19.91 -17.96 5.01
C ASP A 226 -20.20 -16.46 4.98
N GLU A 227 -19.35 -15.62 5.59
CA GLU A 227 -19.50 -14.16 5.57
C GLU A 227 -18.99 -13.52 4.27
N LYS A 228 -18.02 -14.16 3.58
CA LYS A 228 -17.44 -13.63 2.35
C LYS A 228 -18.48 -13.32 1.29
N GLU A 229 -19.53 -14.14 1.13
CA GLU A 229 -20.54 -13.91 0.10
C GLU A 229 -21.41 -12.67 0.35
N VAL A 230 -21.70 -12.36 1.62
CA VAL A 230 -22.45 -11.15 1.98
C VAL A 230 -21.60 -9.91 1.68
N ILE A 231 -20.35 -9.92 2.13
CA ILE A 231 -19.40 -8.82 1.90
C ILE A 231 -19.11 -8.66 0.40
N ARG A 232 -19.01 -9.77 -0.35
CA ARG A 232 -18.83 -9.76 -1.80
C ARG A 232 -19.94 -8.99 -2.49
N LYS A 233 -21.21 -9.32 -2.19
CA LYS A 233 -22.38 -8.65 -2.77
C LYS A 233 -22.37 -7.17 -2.45
N PHE A 234 -22.14 -6.83 -1.18
CA PHE A 234 -22.05 -5.44 -0.76
C PHE A 234 -20.98 -4.65 -1.53
N LEU A 235 -19.77 -5.19 -1.64
CA LEU A 235 -18.66 -4.56 -2.38
C LEU A 235 -19.01 -4.35 -3.85
N ILE A 236 -19.64 -5.34 -4.48
CA ILE A 236 -20.07 -5.27 -5.88
C ILE A 236 -21.14 -4.18 -6.05
N GLU A 237 -22.18 -4.19 -5.22
CA GLU A 237 -23.27 -3.22 -5.29
C GLU A 237 -22.79 -1.78 -5.06
N THR A 238 -21.76 -1.62 -4.23
CA THR A 238 -21.18 -0.32 -3.89
C THR A 238 -20.23 0.20 -4.96
N PHE A 239 -19.25 -0.60 -5.38
CA PHE A 239 -18.11 -0.13 -6.19
C PHE A 239 -18.10 -0.66 -7.62
N ALA A 240 -18.94 -1.65 -7.95
CA ALA A 240 -19.10 -2.16 -9.30
C ALA A 240 -20.59 -2.20 -9.73
N PRO A 241 -21.38 -1.13 -9.51
CA PRO A 241 -22.75 -1.10 -9.97
C PRO A 241 -22.78 -1.15 -11.50
N SER A 242 -23.64 -2.01 -12.06
CA SER A 242 -23.81 -2.09 -13.52
C SER A 242 -24.56 -0.87 -14.06
N GLY A 243 -23.99 -0.20 -15.07
CA GLY A 243 -24.67 0.78 -15.92
C GLY A 243 -25.17 0.14 -17.23
N SER A 244 -26.23 0.69 -17.82
CA SER A 244 -26.85 0.12 -19.03
C SER A 244 -26.04 0.35 -20.32
N GLU A 245 -24.99 1.19 -20.31
CA GLU A 245 -24.27 1.63 -21.53
C GLU A 245 -22.75 1.87 -21.33
N GLU A 246 -22.05 1.02 -20.57
CA GLU A 246 -20.66 1.34 -20.18
C GLU A 246 -19.58 0.46 -20.79
N ILE A 247 -18.74 1.12 -21.60
CA ILE A 247 -17.49 0.59 -22.17
C ILE A 247 -16.54 0.09 -21.07
N ALA A 248 -16.60 0.67 -19.86
CA ALA A 248 -15.72 0.36 -18.74
C ALA A 248 -16.29 -0.68 -17.74
N GLY A 249 -17.55 -1.08 -17.88
CA GLY A 249 -18.23 -2.06 -17.02
C GLY A 249 -18.61 -1.56 -15.61
N VAL A 250 -18.54 -0.25 -15.33
CA VAL A 250 -18.85 0.36 -14.02
C VAL A 250 -19.37 1.79 -14.14
N ASP A 251 -20.42 2.08 -13.36
CA ASP A 251 -21.05 3.40 -13.28
C ASP A 251 -20.52 4.18 -12.08
N LEU A 252 -19.58 5.09 -12.37
CA LEU A 252 -18.92 5.90 -11.35
C LEU A 252 -19.88 6.87 -10.64
N ASP A 253 -20.97 7.28 -11.29
CA ASP A 253 -21.93 8.22 -10.70
C ASP A 253 -22.78 7.55 -9.62
N ARG A 254 -22.91 6.23 -9.69
CA ARG A 254 -23.65 5.40 -8.72
C ARG A 254 -22.84 4.95 -7.51
N ILE A 255 -21.51 5.08 -7.53
CA ILE A 255 -20.66 4.68 -6.39
C ILE A 255 -20.84 5.69 -5.25
N PRO A 256 -21.39 5.35 -4.07
CA PRO A 256 -21.54 6.32 -2.99
C PRO A 256 -20.17 6.75 -2.43
N LEU A 257 -20.00 8.05 -2.17
CA LEU A 257 -18.79 8.63 -1.59
C LEU A 257 -19.21 9.61 -0.46
N PRO A 258 -18.96 9.28 0.83
CA PRO A 258 -18.28 8.08 1.29
C PRO A 258 -19.19 6.84 1.12
N PRO A 259 -18.62 5.66 0.86
CA PRO A 259 -19.38 4.42 0.88
C PRO A 259 -19.76 4.06 2.32
N PRO A 260 -20.80 3.23 2.52
CA PRO A 260 -21.10 2.73 3.85
C PRO A 260 -19.94 1.89 4.39
N THR A 261 -19.70 1.99 5.70
CA THR A 261 -18.57 1.31 6.37
C THR A 261 -18.74 -0.20 6.33
N ILE A 262 -17.82 -0.89 5.65
CA ILE A 262 -17.79 -2.37 5.55
C ILE A 262 -16.99 -2.98 6.69
N PHE A 263 -15.80 -2.42 6.91
CA PHE A 263 -14.88 -2.84 7.94
C PHE A 263 -14.65 -1.67 8.89
N PRO A 264 -14.68 -1.89 10.21
CA PRO A 264 -14.28 -0.85 11.14
C PRO A 264 -12.84 -0.44 10.84
N LEU A 265 -12.58 0.87 10.88
CA LEU A 265 -11.22 1.37 10.88
C LEU A 265 -10.50 0.80 12.11
N PRO A 266 -9.31 0.21 11.95
CA PRO A 266 -8.46 -0.12 13.07
C PRO A 266 -8.30 1.09 13.98
N THR A 267 -8.32 0.86 15.29
CA THR A 267 -8.08 1.91 16.29
C THR A 267 -6.65 2.43 16.26
N ASP A 268 -5.73 1.64 15.69
CA ASP A 268 -4.33 1.96 15.49
C ASP A 268 -3.99 1.74 14.01
N LEU A 269 -4.18 2.79 13.21
CA LEU A 269 -3.80 2.80 11.81
C LEU A 269 -2.29 3.00 11.71
N PRO A 270 -1.60 2.27 10.82
CA PRO A 270 -0.18 2.51 10.61
C PRO A 270 0.13 3.83 9.91
N TRP A 271 -0.87 4.44 9.30
CA TRP A 271 -0.79 5.70 8.57
C TRP A 271 -1.75 6.72 9.15
N ASP A 272 -1.40 7.98 9.00
CA ASP A 272 -2.25 9.08 9.47
C ASP A 272 -3.26 9.40 8.36
N LEU A 273 -4.56 9.45 8.71
CA LEU A 273 -5.59 9.84 7.76
C LEU A 273 -5.36 11.28 7.29
N ARG A 274 -5.46 11.49 5.98
CA ARG A 274 -5.42 12.82 5.37
C ARG A 274 -6.71 13.55 5.76
N GLN A 275 -6.56 14.72 6.38
CA GLN A 275 -7.65 15.61 6.79
C GLN A 275 -7.89 16.70 5.73
#